data_AF-A0A067CDA1-F1
#
_entry.id   AF-A0A067CDA1-F1
#
_cell.length_a   1.000
_cell.length_b   1.000
_cell.length_c   1.000
_cell.angle_alpha   90.00
_cell.angle_beta   90.00
_cell.angle_gamma   90.00
#
_symmetry.space_group_name_H-M   'P 1'
#
loop_
_entity.id
_entity.type
_entity.pdbx_description
1 polymer ?
#
loop_
_entity_poly.entity_id
_entity_poly.type
_entity_poly.pdbx_seq_one_letter_code
_entity_poly.pdbx_strand_id
1 'polypeptide(L)'
;MGSKTDVLKTLRSLIRINRDSTGNKLWSNLLLEKYRARQFETDREKIKHYRSEATDLLVLWSGVAEQKTLWSLDAGIEKRFSSKEIVNKSARLVGLQVPDMYTDKDENKL
;
A
#
# COMPACT_ATOMS: atom_id res chain seq x y z
N MET A 1 8.76 1.10 -26.70
CA MET A 1 7.48 0.36 -26.76
C MET A 1 6.85 0.39 -25.37
N GLY A 2 5.75 1.13 -25.17
CA GLY A 2 5.01 1.14 -23.90
C GLY A 2 3.61 0.61 -24.15
N SER A 3 3.16 -0.35 -23.33
CA SER A 3 1.91 -1.06 -23.60
C SER A 3 0.75 -0.43 -22.83
N LYS A 4 -0.45 -0.45 -23.42
CA LYS A 4 -1.72 -0.16 -22.72
C LYS A 4 -1.82 -0.96 -21.41
N THR A 5 -1.32 -2.20 -21.43
CA THR A 5 -1.31 -3.06 -20.24
C THR A 5 -0.55 -2.45 -19.07
N ASP A 6 0.54 -1.70 -19.33
CA ASP A 6 1.32 -1.01 -18.30
C ASP A 6 0.52 0.13 -17.69
N VAL A 7 -0.17 0.94 -18.51
CA VAL A 7 -1.06 2.01 -18.04
C VAL A 7 -2.14 1.44 -17.11
N LEU A 8 -2.76 0.33 -17.51
CA LEU A 8 -3.79 -0.34 -16.70
C LEU A 8 -3.25 -0.99 -15.43
N LYS A 9 -1.98 -1.43 -15.41
CA LYS A 9 -1.31 -1.90 -14.20
C LYS A 9 -1.05 -0.74 -13.25
N THR A 10 -0.52 0.38 -13.76
CA THR A 10 -0.25 1.58 -12.96
C THR A 10 -1.52 2.14 -12.32
N LEU A 11 -2.64 2.19 -13.06
CA LEU A 11 -3.93 2.62 -12.52
C LEU A 11 -4.46 1.68 -11.42
N ARG A 12 -4.23 0.37 -11.54
CA ARG A 12 -4.56 -0.59 -10.47
C ARG A 12 -3.71 -0.38 -9.22
N SER A 13 -2.41 -0.11 -9.39
CA SER A 13 -1.52 0.23 -8.28
C SER A 13 -1.99 1.51 -7.59
N LEU A 14 -2.35 2.55 -8.35
CA LEU A 14 -2.89 3.81 -7.82
C LEU A 14 -4.16 3.61 -6.97
N ILE A 15 -5.11 2.78 -7.44
CA ILE A 15 -6.32 2.47 -6.67
C ILE A 15 -5.96 1.80 -5.34
N ARG A 16 -5.00 0.86 -5.35
CA ARG A 16 -4.54 0.19 -4.14
C ARG A 16 -3.87 1.17 -3.16
N ILE A 17 -2.94 1.99 -3.64
CA ILE A 17 -2.25 2.98 -2.80
C ILE A 17 -3.28 3.96 -2.22
N ASN A 18 -4.23 4.43 -3.02
CA ASN A 18 -5.28 5.33 -2.54
C ASN A 18 -6.14 4.73 -1.42
N ARG A 19 -6.52 3.45 -1.55
CA ARG A 19 -7.26 2.75 -0.52
C ARG A 19 -6.47 2.65 0.79
N ASP A 20 -5.19 2.32 0.68
CA ASP A 20 -4.34 2.08 1.85
C ASP A 20 -3.87 3.39 2.50
N SER A 21 -3.71 4.48 1.74
CA SER A 21 -3.22 5.78 2.24
C SER A 21 -4.33 6.72 2.71
N THR A 22 -5.36 6.98 1.89
CA THR A 22 -6.39 7.99 2.23
C THR A 22 -7.79 7.40 2.39
N GLY A 23 -8.08 6.29 1.71
CA GLY A 23 -9.44 5.74 1.62
C GLY A 23 -10.42 6.65 0.86
N ASN A 24 -9.93 7.64 0.10
CA ASN A 24 -10.80 8.62 -0.55
C ASN A 24 -11.62 7.98 -1.69
N LYS A 25 -12.95 7.97 -1.53
CA LYS A 25 -13.89 7.39 -2.50
C LYS A 25 -13.95 8.18 -3.82
N LEU A 26 -13.85 9.51 -3.77
CA LEU A 26 -13.86 10.35 -4.97
C LEU A 26 -12.67 10.03 -5.88
N TRP A 27 -11.48 9.94 -5.29
CA TRP A 27 -10.26 9.55 -6.03
C TRP A 27 -10.32 8.13 -6.55
N SER A 28 -10.88 7.19 -5.77
CA SER A 28 -11.08 5.81 -6.24
C SER A 28 -12.01 5.75 -7.46
N ASN A 29 -13.11 6.49 -7.43
CA ASN A 29 -14.06 6.55 -8.55
C ASN A 29 -13.42 7.17 -9.79
N LEU A 30 -12.70 8.29 -9.64
CA LEU A 30 -11.99 8.94 -10.74
C LEU A 30 -10.95 8.01 -11.39
N LEU A 31 -10.17 7.28 -10.59
CA LEU A 31 -9.18 6.32 -11.10
C LEU A 31 -9.85 5.14 -11.80
N LEU A 32 -11.00 4.66 -11.29
CA LEU A 32 -11.78 3.60 -11.93
C LEU A 32 -12.40 4.06 -13.25
N GLU A 33 -12.90 5.28 -13.33
CA GLU A 33 -13.39 5.87 -14.58
C GLU A 33 -12.27 5.97 -15.62
N LYS A 34 -11.10 6.50 -15.23
CA LYS A 34 -9.91 6.54 -16.09
C LYS A 34 -9.48 5.15 -16.54
N TYR A 35 -9.52 4.16 -15.64
CA TYR A 35 -9.20 2.77 -15.96
C TYR A 35 -10.17 2.19 -17.02
N ARG A 36 -11.48 2.35 -16.82
CA ARG A 36 -12.51 1.88 -17.75
C ARG A 36 -12.40 2.56 -19.11
N ALA A 37 -12.23 3.89 -19.14
CA ALA A 37 -12.08 4.64 -20.39
C ALA A 37 -10.85 4.17 -21.21
N ARG A 38 -9.72 3.93 -20.53
CA ARG A 38 -8.45 3.56 -21.17
C ARG A 38 -8.37 2.09 -21.60
N GLN A 39 -9.28 1.22 -21.16
CA GLN A 39 -9.31 -0.19 -21.60
C GLN A 39 -9.57 -0.32 -23.09
N PHE A 40 -10.46 0.51 -23.62
CA PHE A 40 -10.90 0.49 -25.01
C PHE A 40 -10.06 1.38 -25.93
N GLU A 41 -9.12 2.14 -25.37
CA GLU A 41 -8.24 2.98 -26.18
C GLU A 41 -7.31 2.12 -27.05
N THR A 42 -7.19 2.53 -28.31
CA THR A 42 -6.37 1.88 -29.34
C THR A 42 -5.33 2.81 -29.93
N ASP A 43 -5.48 4.13 -29.74
CA ASP A 43 -4.52 5.12 -30.23
C ASP A 43 -3.20 5.05 -29.45
N ARG A 44 -2.12 4.83 -30.19
CA ARG A 44 -0.76 4.63 -29.65
C ARG A 44 -0.19 5.91 -29.04
N GLU A 45 -0.47 7.08 -29.61
CA GLU A 45 0.04 8.35 -29.08
C GLU A 45 -0.66 8.69 -27.77
N LYS A 46 -1.99 8.50 -27.71
CA LYS A 46 -2.74 8.65 -26.44
C LYS A 46 -2.27 7.68 -25.37
N ILE A 47 -2.00 6.42 -25.71
CA ILE A 47 -1.46 5.44 -24.75
C ILE A 47 -0.11 5.91 -24.18
N LYS A 48 0.75 6.52 -25.01
CA LYS A 48 2.04 7.07 -24.56
C LYS A 48 1.82 8.24 -23.58
N HIS A 49 0.89 9.14 -23.88
CA HIS A 49 0.52 10.23 -22.96
C HIS A 49 -0.12 9.74 -21.66
N TYR A 50 -1.02 8.76 -21.73
CA TYR A 50 -1.63 8.16 -20.54
C TYR A 50 -0.61 7.43 -19.68
N ARG A 51 0.45 6.91 -20.29
CA ARG A 51 1.56 6.31 -19.54
C ARG A 51 2.33 7.37 -18.75
N SER A 52 2.73 8.49 -19.37
CA SER A 52 3.43 9.55 -18.65
C SER A 52 2.56 10.07 -17.51
N GLU A 53 1.30 10.40 -17.80
CA GLU A 53 0.35 10.88 -16.78
C GLU A 53 0.15 9.86 -15.64
N ALA A 54 -0.02 8.57 -15.95
CA ALA A 54 -0.18 7.55 -14.92
C ALA A 54 1.09 7.35 -14.08
N THR A 55 2.28 7.52 -14.69
CA THR A 55 3.56 7.42 -13.98
C THR A 55 3.75 8.61 -13.05
N ASP A 56 3.46 9.82 -13.51
CA ASP A 56 3.55 11.04 -12.70
C ASP A 56 2.59 10.96 -11.50
N LEU A 57 1.34 10.52 -11.75
CA LEU A 57 0.37 10.28 -10.68
C LEU A 57 0.87 9.22 -9.70
N LEU A 58 1.49 8.13 -10.18
CA LEU A 58 2.02 7.09 -9.31
C LEU A 58 3.09 7.65 -8.36
N VAL A 59 4.04 8.42 -8.89
CA VAL A 59 5.13 9.03 -8.12
C VAL A 59 4.58 10.00 -7.06
N LEU A 60 3.64 10.86 -7.44
CA LEU A 60 3.00 11.79 -6.52
C LEU A 60 2.26 11.04 -5.40
N TRP A 61 1.47 10.03 -5.75
CA TRP A 61 0.66 9.31 -4.78
C TRP A 61 1.49 8.41 -3.86
N SER A 62 2.60 7.85 -4.35
CA SER A 62 3.55 7.13 -3.51
C SER A 62 4.22 8.05 -2.50
N GLY A 63 4.61 9.28 -2.90
CA GLY A 63 5.20 10.26 -1.98
C GLY A 63 4.24 10.67 -0.87
N VAL A 64 2.96 10.90 -1.18
CA VAL A 64 1.93 11.20 -0.17
C VAL A 64 1.72 10.02 0.79
N ALA A 65 1.68 8.79 0.27
CA ALA A 65 1.54 7.60 1.09
C ALA A 65 2.74 7.43 2.03
N GLU A 66 3.96 7.60 1.52
CA GLU A 66 5.19 7.55 2.30
C GLU A 66 5.23 8.63 3.38
N GLN A 67 4.91 9.88 3.05
CA GLN A 67 4.84 10.97 4.02
C GLN A 67 3.87 10.65 5.16
N LYS A 68 2.70 10.06 4.85
CA LYS A 68 1.75 9.64 5.88
C LYS A 68 2.31 8.53 6.75
N THR A 69 3.04 7.57 6.18
CA THR A 69 3.72 6.54 6.97
C THR A 69 4.80 7.12 7.87
N LEU A 70 5.62 8.05 7.37
CA LEU A 70 6.64 8.73 8.17
C LEU A 70 6.02 9.54 9.30
N TRP A 71 4.96 10.29 9.03
CA TRP A 71 4.22 11.00 10.08
C TRP A 71 3.62 10.07 11.13
N SER A 72 3.14 8.89 10.75
CA SER A 72 2.65 7.91 11.73
C SER A 72 3.78 7.38 12.63
N LEU A 73 4.98 7.19 12.06
CA LEU A 73 6.17 6.79 12.82
C LEU A 73 6.64 7.91 13.75
N ASP A 74 6.73 9.14 13.24
CA ASP A 74 7.12 10.33 14.02
C ASP A 74 6.13 10.63 15.16
N ALA A 75 4.84 10.38 14.95
CA ALA A 75 3.80 10.51 15.97
C ALA A 75 3.88 9.42 17.06
N GLY A 76 4.86 8.52 17.01
CA GLY A 76 4.98 7.41 17.95
C GLY A 76 3.87 6.37 17.80
N ILE A 77 3.15 6.36 16.66
CA ILE A 77 2.32 5.22 16.23
C ILE A 77 3.26 4.16 15.65
N GLU A 78 4.32 3.85 16.38
CA GLU A 78 5.02 2.60 16.17
C GLU A 78 3.99 1.50 16.36
N LYS A 79 4.02 0.47 15.50
CA LYS A 79 3.36 -0.79 15.80
C LYS A 79 3.78 -1.16 17.22
N ARG A 80 2.86 -1.02 18.18
CA ARG A 80 3.05 -1.61 19.50
C ARG A 80 3.13 -3.10 19.26
N PHE A 81 4.35 -3.60 19.05
CA PHE A 81 4.56 -5.02 18.94
C PHE A 81 4.00 -5.62 20.21
N SER A 82 3.06 -6.55 20.07
CA SER A 82 2.61 -7.30 21.24
C SER A 82 3.83 -7.96 21.87
N SER A 83 3.86 -8.12 23.19
CA SER A 83 4.98 -8.80 23.88
C SER A 83 5.32 -10.14 23.23
N LYS A 84 4.31 -10.85 22.68
CA LYS A 84 4.47 -12.07 21.88
C LYS A 84 5.27 -11.86 20.59
N GLU A 85 4.99 -10.78 19.85
CA GLU A 85 5.70 -10.46 18.60
C GLU A 85 7.15 -10.05 18.87
N ILE A 86 7.40 -9.33 19.96
CA ILE A 86 8.75 -8.97 20.40
C ILE A 86 9.55 -10.24 20.72
N VAL A 87 9.00 -11.13 21.54
CA VAL A 87 9.66 -12.38 21.95
C VAL A 87 9.92 -13.27 20.73
N ASN A 88 8.96 -13.43 19.83
CA ASN A 88 9.12 -14.22 18.61
C ASN A 88 10.17 -13.63 17.66
N LYS A 89 10.21 -12.30 17.50
CA LYS A 89 11.20 -11.63 16.66
C LYS A 89 12.60 -11.78 17.24
N SER A 90 12.75 -11.58 18.54
CA SER A 90 14.03 -11.75 19.24
C SER A 90 14.53 -13.20 19.19
N ALA A 91 13.66 -14.18 19.39
CA ALA A 91 14.01 -15.60 19.31
C ALA A 91 14.47 -15.99 17.90
N ARG A 92 13.79 -15.52 16.85
CA ARG A 92 14.21 -15.75 15.46
C ARG A 92 15.61 -15.19 15.16
N LEU A 93 15.96 -14.02 15.71
CA LEU A 93 17.28 -13.42 15.50
C LEU A 93 18.43 -14.27 16.05
N VAL A 94 18.16 -15.07 17.08
CA VAL A 94 19.14 -15.97 17.71
C VAL A 94 18.97 -17.44 17.30
N GLY A 95 18.15 -17.71 16.28
CA GLY A 95 17.90 -19.06 15.77
C GLY A 95 17.08 -19.96 16.70
N LEU A 96 16.36 -19.38 17.67
CA LEU A 96 15.52 -20.10 18.62
C LEU A 96 14.06 -20.07 18.18
N GLN A 97 13.35 -21.18 18.42
CA GLN A 97 11.91 -21.29 18.21
C GLN A 97 11.20 -21.13 19.55
N VAL A 98 10.25 -20.19 19.64
CA VAL A 98 9.46 -19.98 20.85
C VAL A 98 8.37 -21.05 20.92
N PRO A 99 8.29 -21.87 21.99
CA PRO A 99 7.20 -22.81 22.17
C PRO A 99 5.86 -22.09 22.34
N ASP A 100 4.78 -22.63 21.76
CA ASP A 100 3.42 -22.05 21.83
C ASP A 100 2.83 -21.95 23.24
N MET A 101 3.51 -22.49 24.25
CA MET A 101 3.07 -22.59 25.65
C MET A 101 2.97 -21.24 26.41
N TYR A 102 3.37 -20.12 25.79
CA TYR A 102 3.29 -18.78 26.39
C TYR A 102 2.08 -17.94 25.91
N THR A 103 1.15 -18.54 25.16
CA THR A 103 0.00 -17.80 24.62
C THR A 103 -1.20 -17.70 25.56
N ASP A 104 -1.25 -18.50 26.62
CA ASP A 104 -2.46 -18.65 27.44
C ASP A 104 -2.36 -17.89 28.77
N LYS A 105 -1.92 -16.63 28.71
CA LYS A 105 -2.20 -15.67 29.79
C LYS A 105 -2.96 -14.49 29.22
N ASP A 106 -4.08 -14.81 28.60
CA ASP A 106 -5.16 -13.85 28.43
C ASP A 106 -5.60 -13.36 29.82
N GLU A 107 -5.61 -12.04 29.96
CA GLU A 107 -6.54 -11.26 30.79
C GLU A 107 -6.85 -11.78 32.20
N ASN A 108 -6.00 -11.48 33.18
CA ASN A 108 -6.52 -11.15 34.51
C ASN A 108 -6.82 -9.64 34.53
N LYS A 109 -8.02 -9.29 34.04
CA LYS A 109 -8.71 -8.07 34.47
C LYS A 109 -9.04 -8.22 35.96
N LEU A 110 -8.48 -7.34 36.77
CA LEU A 110 -8.96 -6.95 38.10
C LEU A 110 -8.71 -5.45 38.25
#